data_AF-V9L9S4-F1
#
_entry.id   AF-V9L9S4-F1
#
_cell.length_a   1.000
_cell.length_b   1.000
_cell.length_c   1.000
_cell.angle_alpha   90.00
_cell.angle_beta   90.00
_cell.angle_gamma   90.00
#
_symmetry.space_group_name_H-M   'P 1'
#
loop_
_entity.id
_entity.type
_entity.pdbx_description
1 polymer ?
#
loop_
_entity_poly.entity_id
_entity_poly.type
_entity_poly.pdbx_seq_one_letter_code
_entity_poly.pdbx_strand_id
1 'polypeptide(L)'
;VAAPLSLKQNAMASAAAKQVLAYTYELEFLYSGLESRQLVIIHHVRLQAKALQLILSACTTRGMEILLNMCEKFLQELEAFTRCFAVELQQLQGGFVERLLDVMPRLVACKPTEMVKILQTTLRQSAFLHLQLPEQVHRASATIIEPTGESDNPLRFTTGLVAVLELDATLQHVSDPPNSIKVQVVYPDGQAHIIHPKASDFRNPGPGRHRLITEVYLSHTAWTEPCQVEVRLLLAYSASGSRGGAGARPAWGDSVDGLPQTDTTIEGTINLSKPVKVYLMPKPARR
;
A
#
# COMPACT_ATOMS: atom_id res chain seq x y z
N VAL A 1 -35.44 0.54 -13.42
CA VAL A 1 -35.09 1.16 -12.12
C VAL A 1 -34.30 0.13 -11.32
N ALA A 2 -33.01 0.35 -11.07
CA ALA A 2 -32.23 -0.58 -10.26
C ALA A 2 -32.68 -0.43 -8.79
N ALA A 3 -33.11 -1.52 -8.17
CA ALA A 3 -33.48 -1.52 -6.75
C ALA A 3 -32.28 -1.01 -5.93
N PRO A 4 -32.49 -0.12 -4.94
CA PRO A 4 -31.43 0.27 -4.03
C PRO A 4 -30.89 -1.01 -3.39
N LEU A 5 -29.59 -1.27 -3.57
CA LEU A 5 -28.93 -2.40 -2.92
C LEU A 5 -29.26 -2.31 -1.44
N SER A 6 -29.73 -3.42 -0.86
CA SER A 6 -29.96 -3.48 0.58
C SER A 6 -28.67 -3.05 1.30
N LEU A 7 -28.79 -2.35 2.45
CA LEU A 7 -27.64 -1.83 3.21
C LEU A 7 -26.52 -2.87 3.40
N LYS A 8 -26.89 -4.14 3.59
CA LYS A 8 -25.97 -5.28 3.72
C LYS A 8 -25.23 -5.62 2.41
N GLN A 9 -25.90 -5.57 1.26
CA GLN A 9 -25.27 -5.77 -0.05
C GLN A 9 -24.29 -4.63 -0.38
N ASN A 10 -24.63 -3.38 0.00
CA ASN A 10 -23.75 -2.24 -0.16
C ASN A 10 -22.48 -2.37 0.70
N ALA A 11 -22.60 -2.83 1.94
CA ALA A 11 -21.46 -3.09 2.82
C ALA A 11 -20.52 -4.18 2.26
N MET A 12 -21.07 -5.29 1.76
CA MET A 12 -20.26 -6.35 1.12
C MET A 12 -19.53 -5.84 -0.12
N ALA A 13 -20.21 -5.09 -0.99
CA ALA A 13 -19.61 -4.51 -2.19
C ALA A 13 -18.50 -3.51 -1.85
N SER A 14 -18.69 -2.70 -0.79
CA SER A 14 -17.68 -1.74 -0.32
C SER A 14 -16.43 -2.46 0.21
N ALA A 15 -16.61 -3.53 0.99
CA ALA A 15 -15.51 -4.36 1.47
C ALA A 15 -14.77 -5.03 0.31
N ALA A 16 -15.50 -5.58 -0.67
CA ALA A 16 -14.90 -6.17 -1.86
C ALA A 16 -14.11 -5.14 -2.68
N ALA A 17 -14.63 -3.92 -2.87
CA ALA A 17 -13.91 -2.86 -3.58
C ALA A 17 -12.60 -2.47 -2.88
N LYS A 18 -12.62 -2.37 -1.54
CA LYS A 18 -11.40 -2.16 -0.74
C LYS A 18 -10.40 -3.30 -0.92
N GLN A 19 -10.87 -4.55 -0.94
CA GLN A 19 -10.01 -5.71 -1.15
C GLN A 19 -9.38 -5.73 -2.55
N VAL A 20 -10.15 -5.38 -3.59
CA VAL A 20 -9.61 -5.25 -4.96
C VAL A 20 -8.53 -4.18 -5.01
N LEU A 21 -8.74 -3.01 -4.37
CA LEU A 21 -7.70 -1.98 -4.30
C LEU A 21 -6.43 -2.51 -3.62
N ALA A 22 -6.56 -3.16 -2.46
CA ALA A 22 -5.42 -3.75 -1.76
C ALA A 22 -4.64 -4.72 -2.67
N TYR A 23 -5.35 -5.63 -3.36
CA TYR A 23 -4.71 -6.54 -4.30
C TYR A 23 -4.07 -5.84 -5.51
N THR A 24 -4.63 -4.74 -6.03
CA THR A 24 -3.96 -3.99 -7.09
C THR A 24 -2.66 -3.36 -6.63
N TYR A 25 -2.57 -2.90 -5.37
CA TYR A 25 -1.32 -2.38 -4.80
C TYR A 25 -0.32 -3.51 -4.55
N GLU A 26 -0.77 -4.66 -4.05
CA GLU A 26 0.08 -5.85 -3.93
C GLU A 26 0.62 -6.30 -5.29
N LEU A 27 -0.22 -6.36 -6.33
CA LEU A 27 0.22 -6.74 -7.66
C LEU A 27 1.28 -5.78 -8.20
N GLU A 28 1.10 -4.47 -8.05
CA GLU A 28 2.06 -3.48 -8.55
C GLU A 28 3.39 -3.49 -7.80
N PHE A 29 3.36 -3.55 -6.47
CA PHE A 29 4.55 -3.29 -5.65
C PHE A 29 5.23 -4.55 -5.12
N LEU A 30 4.48 -5.64 -4.91
CA LEU A 30 5.04 -6.89 -4.40
C LEU A 30 5.68 -7.73 -5.51
N TYR A 31 5.34 -7.50 -6.77
CA TYR A 31 5.87 -8.29 -7.88
C TYR A 31 6.89 -7.47 -8.68
N SER A 32 7.97 -8.15 -9.07
CA SER A 32 8.99 -7.66 -9.99
C SER A 32 8.87 -8.39 -11.33
N GLY A 33 9.38 -7.75 -12.40
CA GLY A 33 9.28 -8.29 -13.76
C GLY A 33 7.96 -8.01 -14.48
N LEU A 34 7.10 -7.14 -13.92
CA LEU A 34 5.91 -6.65 -14.62
C LEU A 34 6.31 -5.65 -15.72
N GLU A 35 5.74 -5.81 -16.90
CA GLU A 35 5.92 -4.88 -18.02
C GLU A 35 4.81 -3.82 -18.02
N SER A 36 4.98 -2.79 -18.85
CA SER A 36 4.00 -1.70 -18.97
C SER A 36 2.58 -2.21 -19.27
N ARG A 37 2.46 -3.29 -20.07
CA ARG A 37 1.19 -3.93 -20.41
C ARG A 37 0.44 -4.50 -19.20
N GLN A 38 1.14 -5.11 -18.23
CA GLN A 38 0.47 -5.59 -17.02
C GLN A 38 0.19 -4.42 -16.07
N LEU A 39 1.11 -3.45 -15.97
CA LEU A 39 0.92 -2.27 -15.13
C LEU A 39 -0.31 -1.47 -15.53
N VAL A 40 -0.51 -1.19 -16.83
CA VAL A 40 -1.69 -0.45 -17.30
C VAL A 40 -3.00 -1.19 -16.96
N ILE A 41 -3.02 -2.52 -17.03
CA ILE A 41 -4.19 -3.34 -16.65
C ILE A 41 -4.42 -3.30 -15.13
N ILE A 42 -3.36 -3.39 -14.32
CA ILE A 42 -3.47 -3.30 -12.85
C ILE A 42 -4.03 -1.92 -12.46
N HIS A 43 -3.51 -0.85 -13.04
CA HIS A 43 -3.99 0.52 -12.81
C HIS A 43 -5.42 0.74 -13.34
N HIS A 44 -5.78 0.11 -14.46
CA HIS A 44 -7.15 0.10 -14.97
C HIS A 44 -8.14 -0.52 -13.98
N VAL A 45 -7.81 -1.70 -13.44
CA VAL A 45 -8.63 -2.38 -12.43
C VAL A 45 -8.71 -1.55 -11.14
N ARG A 46 -7.63 -0.85 -10.78
CA ARG A 46 -7.63 0.09 -9.66
C ARG A 46 -8.63 1.22 -9.89
N LEU A 47 -8.64 1.85 -11.07
CA LEU A 47 -9.64 2.86 -11.42
C LEU A 47 -11.07 2.32 -11.39
N GLN A 48 -11.30 1.09 -11.85
CA GLN A 48 -12.62 0.45 -11.74
C GLN A 48 -13.06 0.31 -10.27
N ALA A 49 -12.15 -0.13 -9.40
CA ALA A 49 -12.44 -0.28 -7.98
C ALA A 49 -12.70 1.08 -7.29
N LYS A 50 -11.95 2.13 -7.64
CA LYS A 50 -12.20 3.49 -7.15
C LYS A 50 -13.53 4.05 -7.66
N ALA A 51 -13.87 3.83 -8.92
CA ALA A 51 -15.19 4.18 -9.47
C ALA A 51 -16.32 3.46 -8.73
N LEU A 52 -16.15 2.16 -8.44
CA LEU A 52 -17.11 1.39 -7.65
C LEU A 52 -17.26 1.96 -6.23
N GLN A 53 -16.16 2.32 -5.56
CA GLN A 53 -16.22 2.98 -4.25
C GLN A 53 -16.96 4.31 -4.31
N LEU A 54 -16.70 5.13 -5.33
CA LEU A 54 -17.42 6.40 -5.54
C LEU A 54 -18.93 6.17 -5.69
N ILE A 55 -19.34 5.18 -6.49
CA ILE A 55 -20.76 4.83 -6.68
C ILE A 55 -21.40 4.40 -5.35
N LEU A 56 -20.74 3.53 -4.58
CA LEU A 56 -21.28 3.01 -3.32
C LEU A 56 -21.34 4.11 -2.25
N SER A 57 -20.33 4.98 -2.19
CA SER A 57 -20.29 6.14 -1.28
C SER A 57 -21.35 7.18 -1.64
N ALA A 58 -21.61 7.41 -2.94
CA ALA A 58 -22.67 8.31 -3.37
C ALA A 58 -24.08 7.87 -2.91
N CYS A 59 -24.30 6.57 -2.69
CA CYS A 59 -25.57 6.06 -2.17
C CYS A 59 -25.78 6.34 -0.67
N THR A 60 -24.71 6.59 0.09
CA THR A 60 -24.76 6.77 1.56
C THR A 60 -24.40 8.18 2.00
N THR A 61 -23.74 8.96 1.15
CA THR A 61 -23.28 10.32 1.42
C THR A 61 -24.46 11.29 1.44
N ARG A 62 -24.58 12.08 2.53
CA ARG A 62 -25.65 13.07 2.69
C ARG A 62 -25.27 14.48 2.23
N GLY A 63 -23.99 14.75 1.95
CA GLY A 63 -23.48 16.07 1.56
C GLY A 63 -23.07 16.14 0.08
N MET A 64 -23.64 17.09 -0.67
CA MET A 64 -23.31 17.29 -2.09
C MET A 64 -21.86 17.75 -2.31
N GLU A 65 -21.30 18.56 -1.41
CA GLU A 65 -19.92 19.04 -1.49
C GLU A 65 -18.90 17.91 -1.35
N ILE A 66 -19.17 16.97 -0.43
CA ILE A 66 -18.33 15.77 -0.24
C ILE A 66 -18.35 14.93 -1.52
N LEU A 67 -19.53 14.73 -2.11
CA LEU A 67 -19.67 13.99 -3.36
C LEU A 67 -18.95 14.68 -4.52
N LEU A 68 -19.04 16.01 -4.63
CA LEU A 68 -18.33 16.78 -5.63
C LEU A 68 -16.81 16.61 -5.50
N ASN A 69 -16.26 16.73 -4.29
CA ASN A 69 -14.83 16.53 -4.05
C ASN A 69 -14.38 15.10 -4.42
N MET A 70 -15.18 14.07 -4.10
CA MET A 70 -14.85 12.70 -4.51
C MET A 70 -14.89 12.52 -6.03
N CYS A 71 -15.83 13.17 -6.73
CA CYS A 71 -15.90 13.19 -8.18
C CYS A 71 -14.70 13.89 -8.81
N GLU A 72 -14.30 15.06 -8.30
CA GLU A 72 -13.12 15.80 -8.76
C GLU A 72 -11.83 14.99 -8.56
N LYS A 73 -11.66 14.37 -7.38
CA LYS A 73 -10.53 13.48 -7.11
C LYS A 73 -10.47 12.32 -8.12
N PHE A 74 -11.61 11.68 -8.42
CA PHE A 74 -11.66 10.61 -9.41
C PHE A 74 -11.27 11.10 -10.82
N LEU A 75 -11.73 12.29 -11.23
CA LEU A 75 -11.35 12.86 -12.52
C LEU A 75 -9.86 13.17 -12.61
N GLN A 76 -9.26 13.70 -11.54
CA GLN A 76 -7.82 13.95 -11.47
C GLN A 76 -7.02 12.65 -11.61
N GLU A 77 -7.46 11.57 -10.98
CA GLU A 77 -6.82 10.26 -11.11
C GLU A 77 -6.96 9.68 -12.52
N LEU A 78 -8.11 9.87 -13.17
CA LEU A 78 -8.32 9.47 -14.56
C LEU A 78 -7.39 10.25 -15.50
N GLU A 79 -7.22 11.55 -15.29
CA GLU A 79 -6.29 12.37 -16.06
C GLU A 79 -4.82 11.98 -15.82
N ALA A 80 -4.45 11.67 -14.57
CA ALA A 80 -3.13 11.17 -14.26
C ALA A 80 -2.85 9.82 -14.95
N PHE A 81 -3.83 8.91 -14.94
CA PHE A 81 -3.73 7.63 -15.61
C PHE A 81 -3.50 7.78 -17.12
N THR A 82 -4.28 8.63 -17.81
CA THR A 82 -4.13 8.82 -19.26
C THR A 82 -2.78 9.44 -19.60
N ARG A 83 -2.26 10.31 -18.74
CA ARG A 83 -0.93 10.91 -18.91
C ARG A 83 0.18 9.87 -18.74
N CYS A 84 0.08 9.01 -17.73
CA CYS A 84 1.12 8.00 -17.43
C CYS A 84 1.14 6.85 -18.44
N PHE A 85 -0.02 6.47 -18.98
CA PHE A 85 -0.17 5.29 -19.86
C PHE A 85 -0.61 5.65 -21.28
N ALA A 86 -0.26 6.85 -21.75
CA ALA A 86 -0.73 7.38 -23.03
C ALA A 86 -0.45 6.45 -24.22
N VAL A 87 0.68 5.74 -24.19
CA VAL A 87 1.09 4.81 -25.26
C VAL A 87 0.30 3.50 -25.19
N GLU A 88 -0.01 3.04 -23.99
CA GLU A 88 -0.65 1.76 -23.72
C GLU A 88 -2.18 1.81 -23.75
N LEU A 89 -2.79 2.99 -23.90
CA LEU A 89 -4.26 3.14 -23.97
C LEU A 89 -4.90 2.25 -25.05
N GLN A 90 -4.21 2.07 -26.18
CA GLN A 90 -4.68 1.20 -27.27
C GLN A 90 -4.83 -0.27 -26.84
N GLN A 91 -4.18 -0.70 -25.75
CA GLN A 91 -4.27 -2.06 -25.24
C GLN A 91 -5.53 -2.31 -24.39
N LEU A 92 -6.27 -1.24 -24.04
CA LEU A 92 -7.44 -1.30 -23.15
C LEU A 92 -8.77 -1.39 -23.90
N GLN A 93 -8.76 -1.89 -25.14
CA GLN A 93 -9.94 -1.97 -26.01
C GLN A 93 -11.13 -2.65 -25.32
N GLY A 94 -12.29 -2.01 -25.40
CA GLY A 94 -13.53 -2.42 -24.75
C GLY A 94 -13.58 -2.21 -23.24
N GLY A 95 -12.48 -1.77 -22.62
CA GLY A 95 -12.32 -1.59 -21.18
C GLY A 95 -13.07 -0.38 -20.61
N PHE A 96 -13.11 -0.29 -19.28
CA PHE A 96 -13.77 0.80 -18.57
C PHE A 96 -13.19 2.18 -18.87
N VAL A 97 -11.86 2.33 -18.80
CA VAL A 97 -11.18 3.61 -19.02
C VAL A 97 -11.42 4.12 -20.45
N GLU A 98 -11.23 3.29 -21.49
CA GLU A 98 -11.47 3.71 -22.87
C GLU A 98 -12.88 4.27 -23.05
N ARG A 99 -13.91 3.53 -22.62
CA ARG A 99 -15.30 3.98 -22.69
C ARG A 99 -15.57 5.25 -21.88
N LEU A 100 -14.84 5.48 -20.78
CA LEU A 100 -14.94 6.73 -20.04
C LEU A 100 -14.33 7.89 -20.81
N LEU A 101 -13.23 7.67 -21.52
CA LEU A 101 -12.58 8.69 -22.33
C LEU A 101 -13.49 9.13 -23.49
N ASP A 102 -14.24 8.21 -24.09
CA ASP A 102 -15.24 8.52 -25.13
C ASP A 102 -16.33 9.50 -24.64
N VAL A 103 -16.67 9.44 -23.35
CA VAL A 103 -17.68 10.31 -22.72
C VAL A 103 -17.07 11.42 -21.87
N MET A 104 -15.75 11.63 -21.93
CA MET A 104 -15.02 12.56 -21.05
C MET A 104 -15.57 13.99 -21.08
N PRO A 105 -15.91 14.62 -22.23
CA PRO A 105 -16.46 15.97 -22.25
C PRO A 105 -17.75 16.10 -21.45
N ARG A 106 -18.61 15.08 -21.51
CA ARG A 106 -19.84 15.01 -20.72
C ARG A 106 -19.55 14.73 -19.25
N LEU A 107 -18.60 13.84 -18.97
CA LEU A 107 -18.22 13.45 -17.61
C LEU A 107 -17.76 14.66 -16.79
N VAL A 108 -16.95 15.55 -17.38
CA VAL A 108 -16.42 16.76 -16.73
C VAL A 108 -17.49 17.84 -16.54
N ALA A 109 -18.43 17.97 -17.48
CA ALA A 109 -19.46 19.02 -17.44
C ALA A 109 -20.71 18.65 -16.62
N CYS A 110 -20.91 17.37 -16.29
CA CYS A 110 -22.15 16.90 -15.66
C CYS A 110 -22.17 17.10 -14.15
N LYS A 111 -23.38 17.07 -13.57
CA LYS A 111 -23.55 17.13 -12.11
C LYS A 111 -23.03 15.82 -11.46
N PRO A 112 -22.58 15.83 -10.19
CA PRO A 112 -22.02 14.64 -9.54
C PRO A 112 -22.96 13.41 -9.55
N THR A 113 -24.27 13.62 -9.41
CA THR A 113 -25.26 12.54 -9.48
C THR A 113 -25.40 11.93 -10.87
N GLU A 114 -25.17 12.71 -11.93
CA GLU A 114 -25.12 12.22 -13.30
C GLU A 114 -23.80 11.48 -13.56
N MET A 115 -22.67 11.99 -13.06
CA MET A 115 -21.37 11.33 -13.14
C MET A 115 -21.44 9.91 -12.55
N VAL A 116 -22.03 9.76 -11.36
CA VAL A 116 -22.20 8.43 -10.72
C VAL A 116 -23.02 7.48 -11.61
N LYS A 117 -24.06 7.97 -12.30
CA LYS A 117 -24.85 7.15 -13.23
C LYS A 117 -24.05 6.76 -14.47
N ILE A 118 -23.23 7.67 -15.00
CA ILE A 118 -22.33 7.39 -16.12
C ILE A 118 -21.33 6.31 -15.69
N LEU A 119 -20.63 6.50 -14.57
CA LEU A 119 -19.68 5.51 -14.02
C LEU A 119 -20.32 4.13 -13.83
N GLN A 120 -21.51 4.07 -13.24
CA GLN A 120 -22.24 2.82 -13.03
C GLN A 120 -22.60 2.13 -14.35
N THR A 121 -23.01 2.90 -15.36
CA THR A 121 -23.38 2.37 -16.67
C THR A 121 -22.14 1.88 -17.41
N THR A 122 -21.05 2.65 -17.40
CA THR A 122 -19.79 2.30 -18.06
C THR A 122 -19.15 1.07 -17.43
N LEU A 123 -19.15 0.93 -16.10
CA LEU A 123 -18.65 -0.28 -15.42
C LEU A 123 -19.43 -1.54 -15.81
N ARG A 124 -20.75 -1.44 -16.00
CA ARG A 124 -21.57 -2.58 -16.42
C ARG A 124 -21.36 -2.98 -17.88
N GLN A 125 -20.94 -2.03 -18.71
CA GLN A 125 -20.74 -2.23 -20.14
C GLN A 125 -19.27 -2.52 -20.50
N SER A 126 -18.34 -2.30 -19.58
CA SER A 126 -16.92 -2.55 -19.80
C SER A 126 -16.62 -4.05 -19.91
N ALA A 127 -15.77 -4.40 -20.86
CA ALA A 127 -15.28 -5.76 -21.01
C ALA A 127 -14.25 -6.10 -19.94
N PHE A 128 -14.08 -7.40 -19.70
CA PHE A 128 -12.99 -7.92 -18.88
C PHE A 128 -11.69 -7.92 -19.69
N LEU A 129 -10.67 -7.22 -19.22
CA LEU A 129 -9.35 -7.19 -19.86
C LEU A 129 -8.54 -8.41 -19.43
N HIS A 130 -7.92 -9.09 -20.42
CA HIS A 130 -7.12 -10.27 -20.15
C HIS A 130 -5.67 -9.90 -19.83
N LEU A 131 -5.21 -10.29 -18.64
CA LEU A 131 -3.83 -10.10 -18.20
C LEU A 131 -2.98 -11.29 -18.64
N GLN A 132 -2.01 -11.04 -19.51
CA GLN A 132 -0.99 -12.01 -19.91
C GLN A 132 0.19 -11.92 -18.94
N LEU A 133 0.60 -13.05 -18.37
CA LEU A 133 1.74 -13.10 -17.44
C LEU A 133 3.07 -13.05 -18.22
N PRO A 134 4.04 -12.19 -17.83
CA PRO A 134 5.40 -12.26 -18.34
C PRO A 134 6.10 -13.55 -17.91
N GLU A 135 7.16 -13.94 -18.63
CA GLU A 135 7.93 -15.17 -18.33
C GLU A 135 8.68 -15.10 -16.99
N GLN A 136 9.12 -13.92 -16.56
CA GLN A 136 9.99 -13.73 -15.39
C GLN A 136 9.35 -12.83 -14.33
N VAL A 137 8.24 -13.28 -13.76
CA VAL A 137 7.61 -12.60 -12.61
C VAL A 137 8.12 -13.20 -11.31
N HIS A 138 8.61 -12.35 -10.42
CA HIS A 138 9.03 -12.77 -9.09
C HIS A 138 8.30 -11.98 -8.00
N ARG A 139 7.79 -12.72 -7.02
CA ARG A 139 7.18 -12.13 -5.82
C ARG A 139 8.27 -11.78 -4.82
N ALA A 140 8.26 -10.54 -4.35
CA ALA A 140 9.08 -10.09 -3.25
C ALA A 140 8.66 -10.82 -1.96
N SER A 141 9.65 -11.29 -1.20
CA SER A 141 9.41 -11.96 0.07
C SER A 141 10.50 -11.61 1.07
N ALA A 142 10.16 -11.68 2.36
CA ALA A 142 11.11 -11.51 3.44
C ALA A 142 10.92 -12.60 4.50
N THR A 143 12.04 -13.10 5.02
CA THR A 143 12.07 -14.07 6.11
C THR A 143 13.01 -13.55 7.18
N ILE A 144 12.47 -13.33 8.38
CA ILE A 144 13.25 -13.00 9.57
C ILE A 144 13.92 -14.30 10.03
N ILE A 145 15.25 -14.26 10.14
CA ILE A 145 16.08 -15.37 10.62
C ILE A 145 16.28 -15.22 12.12
N GLU A 146 16.67 -14.04 12.57
CA GLU A 146 16.74 -13.68 13.98
C GLU A 146 15.98 -12.37 14.20
N PRO A 147 15.15 -12.27 15.26
CA PRO A 147 14.82 -13.33 16.22
C PRO A 147 13.98 -14.46 15.58
N THR A 148 14.14 -15.69 16.05
CA THR A 148 13.34 -16.85 15.59
C THR A 148 11.92 -16.89 16.17
N GLY A 149 11.65 -16.13 17.24
CA GLY A 149 10.35 -15.99 17.92
C GLY A 149 9.83 -17.22 18.66
N GLU A 150 10.42 -18.38 18.44
CA GLU A 150 10.19 -19.63 19.18
C GLU A 150 11.21 -19.82 20.33
N SER A 151 12.11 -18.85 20.52
CA SER A 151 13.12 -18.91 21.57
C SER A 151 12.50 -18.68 22.94
N ASP A 152 12.60 -19.68 23.82
CA ASP A 152 12.26 -19.59 25.25
C ASP A 152 13.16 -18.61 26.03
N ASN A 153 14.20 -18.06 25.39
CA ASN A 153 15.11 -17.13 26.04
C ASN A 153 14.60 -15.69 25.90
N PRO A 154 14.13 -15.04 26.97
CA PRO A 154 13.72 -13.64 26.91
C PRO A 154 14.91 -12.73 26.60
N LEU A 155 14.69 -11.72 25.75
CA LEU A 155 15.62 -10.61 25.60
C LEU A 155 15.62 -9.79 26.89
N ARG A 156 16.74 -9.86 27.64
CA ARG A 156 16.86 -9.22 28.94
C ARG A 156 17.49 -7.84 28.84
N PHE A 157 16.78 -6.79 29.25
CA PHE A 157 17.26 -5.40 29.23
C PHE A 157 17.09 -4.75 30.61
N THR A 158 17.77 -3.62 30.87
CA THR A 158 17.63 -2.89 32.14
C THR A 158 16.45 -1.91 32.05
N THR A 159 15.53 -1.94 33.02
CA THR A 159 14.39 -1.00 33.06
C THR A 159 14.85 0.46 33.01
N GLY A 160 14.19 1.29 32.19
CA GLY A 160 14.53 2.69 32.00
C GLY A 160 15.58 2.97 30.92
N LEU A 161 16.17 1.92 30.32
CA LEU A 161 17.03 2.03 29.14
C LEU A 161 16.32 1.50 27.90
N VAL A 162 16.76 1.96 26.73
CA VAL A 162 16.32 1.45 25.43
C VAL A 162 16.81 0.02 25.27
N ALA A 163 15.90 -0.91 24.95
CA ALA A 163 16.30 -2.28 24.60
C ALA A 163 16.67 -2.32 23.12
N VAL A 164 17.73 -3.07 22.79
CA VAL A 164 18.19 -3.25 21.41
C VAL A 164 17.86 -4.67 21.00
N LEU A 165 17.10 -4.80 19.92
CA LEU A 165 16.81 -6.07 19.27
C LEU A 165 17.62 -6.17 17.98
N GLU A 166 18.49 -7.17 17.87
CA GLU A 166 19.16 -7.48 16.62
C GLU A 166 18.18 -8.17 15.68
N LEU A 167 18.03 -7.62 14.47
CA LEU A 167 17.17 -8.16 13.43
C LEU A 167 18.04 -8.58 12.24
N ASP A 168 17.99 -9.87 11.92
CA ASP A 168 18.60 -10.44 10.72
C ASP A 168 17.52 -11.06 9.85
N ALA A 169 17.41 -10.61 8.61
CA ALA A 169 16.41 -11.08 7.68
C ALA A 169 16.97 -11.26 6.27
N THR A 170 16.45 -12.26 5.57
CA THR A 170 16.67 -12.43 4.13
C THR A 170 15.52 -11.85 3.34
N LEU A 171 15.86 -11.16 2.27
CA LEU A 171 14.94 -10.51 1.35
C LEU A 171 15.16 -11.10 -0.03
N GLN A 172 14.10 -11.47 -0.73
CA GLN A 172 14.16 -12.02 -2.08
C GLN A 172 13.32 -11.18 -3.02
N HIS A 173 13.87 -10.89 -4.20
CA HIS A 173 13.21 -10.17 -5.29
C HIS A 173 12.61 -8.79 -4.90
N VAL A 174 13.15 -8.16 -3.85
CA VAL A 174 12.79 -6.80 -3.44
C VAL A 174 13.57 -5.82 -4.31
N SER A 175 12.86 -4.88 -4.94
CA SER A 175 13.50 -3.79 -5.67
C SER A 175 13.80 -2.63 -4.72
N ASP A 176 15.00 -2.06 -4.82
CA ASP A 176 15.47 -0.95 -3.98
C ASP A 176 15.18 -1.14 -2.47
N PRO A 177 15.76 -2.16 -1.82
CA PRO A 177 15.49 -2.47 -0.41
C PRO A 177 15.71 -1.30 0.57
N PRO A 178 16.75 -0.45 0.43
CA PRO A 178 17.00 0.64 1.39
C PRO A 178 15.83 1.62 1.52
N ASN A 179 15.17 1.95 0.42
CA ASN A 179 14.08 2.92 0.43
C ASN A 179 12.73 2.25 0.72
N SER A 180 12.54 1.02 0.25
CA SER A 180 11.24 0.32 0.32
C SER A 180 11.05 -0.50 1.60
N ILE A 181 12.08 -1.04 2.23
CA ILE A 181 11.89 -1.89 3.42
C ILE A 181 11.74 -1.04 4.68
N LYS A 182 10.78 -1.45 5.53
CA LYS A 182 10.54 -0.89 6.86
C LYS A 182 10.35 -2.01 7.87
N VAL A 183 10.68 -1.73 9.13
CA VAL A 183 10.46 -2.67 10.24
C VAL A 183 9.31 -2.14 11.07
N GLN A 184 8.27 -2.94 11.27
CA GLN A 184 7.18 -2.61 12.18
C GLN A 184 7.33 -3.39 13.48
N VAL A 185 7.25 -2.67 14.59
CA VAL A 185 7.18 -3.23 15.93
C VAL A 185 5.81 -2.91 16.51
N VAL A 186 5.04 -3.93 16.86
CA VAL A 186 3.75 -3.80 17.55
C VAL A 186 3.95 -4.17 19.02
N TYR A 187 3.58 -3.25 19.89
CA TYR A 187 3.70 -3.35 21.33
C TYR A 187 2.45 -4.00 21.94
N PRO A 188 2.52 -4.50 23.19
CA PRO A 188 1.39 -5.18 23.85
C PRO A 188 0.14 -4.31 24.02
N ASP A 189 0.32 -2.99 24.07
CA ASP A 189 -0.76 -2.00 24.16
C ASP A 189 -1.46 -1.75 22.81
N GLY A 190 -1.00 -2.41 21.74
CA GLY A 190 -1.50 -2.26 20.37
C GLY A 190 -0.87 -1.10 19.61
N GLN A 191 0.01 -0.29 20.23
CA GLN A 191 0.75 0.74 19.51
C GLN A 191 1.74 0.10 18.55
N ALA A 192 1.92 0.70 17.37
CA ALA A 192 2.85 0.22 16.37
C ALA A 192 3.83 1.33 15.98
N HIS A 193 5.12 1.00 15.96
CA HIS A 193 6.17 1.90 15.51
C HIS A 193 6.79 1.38 14.22
N ILE A 194 7.03 2.29 13.27
CA ILE A 194 7.71 1.98 12.00
C ILE A 194 9.12 2.54 12.06
N ILE A 195 10.08 1.65 11.96
CA ILE A 195 11.51 1.94 12.00
C ILE A 195 12.06 1.85 10.58
N HIS A 196 12.93 2.80 10.26
CA HIS A 196 13.57 2.95 8.96
C HIS A 196 15.00 2.40 9.09
N PRO A 197 15.30 1.22 8.54
CA PRO A 197 16.67 0.69 8.57
C PRO A 197 17.61 1.61 7.79
N LYS A 198 18.88 1.66 8.18
CA LYS A 198 19.86 2.48 7.47
C LYS A 198 20.27 1.77 6.19
N ALA A 199 20.65 2.54 5.17
CA ALA A 199 21.15 1.96 3.92
C ALA A 199 22.40 1.06 4.12
N SER A 200 23.20 1.33 5.15
CA SER A 200 24.37 0.53 5.55
C SER A 200 24.03 -0.89 6.05
N ASP A 201 22.79 -1.09 6.48
CA ASP A 201 22.33 -2.33 7.13
C ASP A 201 21.97 -3.40 6.09
N PHE A 202 21.84 -2.99 4.81
CA PHE A 202 21.54 -3.87 3.69
C PHE A 202 22.82 -4.43 3.06
N ARG A 203 22.85 -5.75 2.90
CA ARG A 203 23.90 -6.48 2.20
C ARG A 203 23.31 -7.12 0.95
N ASN A 204 24.14 -7.27 -0.09
CA ASN A 204 23.76 -7.88 -1.35
C ASN A 204 24.58 -9.16 -1.58
N PRO A 205 24.15 -10.33 -1.05
CA PRO A 205 24.82 -11.60 -1.24
C PRO A 205 24.73 -12.17 -2.67
N GLY A 206 23.85 -11.64 -3.53
CA GLY A 206 23.71 -12.11 -4.90
C GLY A 206 22.50 -11.51 -5.63
N PRO A 207 22.37 -11.74 -6.95
CA PRO A 207 21.28 -11.16 -7.74
C PRO A 207 19.91 -11.57 -7.19
N GLY A 208 19.05 -10.57 -6.95
CA GLY A 208 17.70 -10.77 -6.42
C GLY A 208 17.64 -11.23 -4.96
N ARG A 209 18.77 -11.26 -4.23
CA ARG A 209 18.83 -11.63 -2.82
C ARG A 209 19.50 -10.51 -2.03
N HIS A 210 18.84 -10.06 -0.98
CA HIS A 210 19.38 -9.09 -0.04
C HIS A 210 19.33 -9.67 1.37
N ARG A 211 20.20 -9.19 2.25
CA ARG A 211 20.15 -9.49 3.68
C ARG A 211 20.12 -8.18 4.44
N LEU A 212 19.17 -8.06 5.36
CA LEU A 212 19.04 -6.91 6.25
C LEU A 212 19.57 -7.33 7.62
N ILE A 213 20.58 -6.63 8.12
CA ILE A 213 21.11 -6.81 9.48
C ILE A 213 21.07 -5.44 10.16
N THR A 214 20.07 -5.22 11.00
CA THR A 214 19.80 -3.92 11.65
C THR A 214 19.53 -4.09 13.14
N GLU A 215 19.87 -3.06 13.90
CA GLU A 215 19.48 -2.94 15.30
C GLU A 215 18.15 -2.19 15.40
N VAL A 216 17.18 -2.81 16.06
CA VAL A 216 15.85 -2.27 16.33
C VAL A 216 15.83 -1.76 17.76
N TYR A 217 15.75 -0.43 17.91
CA TYR A 217 15.69 0.23 19.22
C TYR A 217 14.24 0.25 19.72
N LEU A 218 14.01 -0.41 20.84
CA LEU A 218 12.72 -0.51 21.49
C LEU A 218 12.69 0.48 22.67
N SER A 219 11.93 1.55 22.48
CA SER A 219 11.68 2.56 23.51
C SER A 219 10.19 2.58 23.83
N HIS A 220 9.81 1.98 24.95
CA HIS A 220 8.46 2.03 25.48
C HIS A 220 8.51 2.54 26.92
N THR A 221 7.41 3.14 27.39
CA THR A 221 7.30 3.61 28.78
C THR A 221 7.62 2.48 29.75
N ALA A 222 8.37 2.82 30.80
CA ALA A 222 9.13 1.94 31.68
C ALA A 222 8.58 0.50 31.76
N TRP A 223 9.24 -0.43 31.06
CA TRP A 223 8.92 -1.84 31.16
C TRP A 223 9.30 -2.37 32.55
N THR A 224 8.28 -2.55 33.38
CA THR A 224 8.39 -3.18 34.71
C THR A 224 8.06 -4.66 34.67
N GLU A 225 7.32 -5.11 33.65
CA GLU A 225 6.85 -6.50 33.51
C GLU A 225 7.37 -7.15 32.21
N PRO A 226 7.57 -8.48 32.20
CA PRO A 226 7.86 -9.22 30.98
C PRO A 226 6.70 -9.11 29.98
N CYS A 227 7.00 -8.91 28.69
CA CYS A 227 5.96 -8.76 27.66
C CYS A 227 6.40 -9.32 26.30
N GLN A 228 5.44 -9.56 25.41
CA GLN A 228 5.70 -9.96 24.02
C GLN A 228 5.51 -8.77 23.08
N VAL A 229 6.52 -8.48 22.26
CA VAL A 229 6.39 -7.56 21.13
C VAL A 229 6.35 -8.35 19.83
N GLU A 230 5.65 -7.83 18.84
CA GLU A 230 5.59 -8.43 17.52
C GLU A 230 6.41 -7.63 16.52
N VAL A 231 7.32 -8.28 15.82
CA VAL A 231 8.20 -7.65 14.82
C VAL A 231 7.89 -8.24 13.45
N ARG A 232 7.73 -7.36 12.46
CA ARG A 232 7.51 -7.77 11.07
C ARG A 232 8.18 -6.82 10.09
N LEU A 233 8.46 -7.33 8.89
CA LEU A 233 8.97 -6.54 7.78
C LEU A 233 7.84 -6.08 6.88
N LEU A 234 7.91 -4.81 6.50
CA LEU A 234 6.97 -4.15 5.61
C LEU A 234 7.69 -3.70 4.34
N LEU A 235 6.97 -3.73 3.23
CA LEU A 235 7.33 -3.07 1.98
C LEU A 235 6.54 -1.77 1.89
N ALA A 236 7.23 -0.65 2.05
CA ALA A 236 6.74 0.69 1.80
C ALA A 236 6.73 0.99 0.30
N TYR A 237 5.68 1.66 -0.15
CA TYR A 237 5.55 2.16 -1.51
C TYR A 237 5.04 3.61 -1.50
N SER A 238 5.35 4.32 -2.59
CA SER A 238 4.84 5.64 -2.89
C SER A 238 4.30 5.60 -4.32
N ALA A 239 3.01 5.87 -4.51
CA ALA A 239 2.38 5.85 -5.83
C ALA A 239 2.73 7.10 -6.67
N SER A 240 3.33 8.13 -6.04
CA SER A 240 3.95 9.26 -6.75
C SER A 240 5.17 8.84 -7.59
N GLY A 241 5.83 7.75 -7.20
CA GLY A 241 7.01 7.21 -7.89
C GLY A 241 6.72 6.02 -8.79
N SER A 242 5.62 6.04 -9.56
CA SER A 242 5.43 5.01 -10.60
C SER A 242 6.72 4.88 -11.41
N ARG A 243 7.19 3.66 -11.66
CA ARG A 243 8.48 3.34 -12.28
C ARG A 243 8.58 3.73 -13.78
N GLY A 244 8.01 4.87 -14.16
CA GLY A 244 8.30 5.59 -15.40
C GLY A 244 9.56 6.45 -15.23
N GLY A 245 10.45 6.38 -16.21
CA GLY A 245 11.82 6.89 -16.15
C GLY A 245 12.00 8.37 -15.75
N ALA A 246 13.26 8.64 -15.35
CA ALA A 246 13.93 9.93 -15.11
C ALA A 246 13.09 11.20 -15.35
N GLY A 247 12.58 11.77 -14.26
CA GLY A 247 11.97 13.10 -14.26
C GLY A 247 11.24 13.38 -12.96
N ALA A 248 11.98 13.82 -11.94
CA ALA A 248 11.40 14.27 -10.67
C ALA A 248 10.33 15.37 -10.89
N ARG A 249 9.12 15.21 -10.34
CA ARG A 249 8.11 16.27 -10.07
C ARG A 249 6.77 15.74 -9.50
N PRO A 250 5.96 16.63 -8.89
CA PRO A 250 6.02 17.10 -7.51
C PRO A 250 5.16 16.25 -6.55
N ALA A 251 5.38 16.49 -5.26
CA ALA A 251 4.84 15.76 -4.13
C ALA A 251 3.30 15.63 -4.13
N TRP A 252 2.86 14.40 -3.86
CA TRP A 252 1.52 14.10 -3.38
C TRP A 252 1.46 14.51 -1.91
N GLY A 253 0.49 15.35 -1.54
CA GLY A 253 0.34 15.78 -0.15
C GLY A 253 -1.03 16.37 0.11
N ASP A 254 -1.87 15.59 0.80
CA ASP A 254 -3.01 16.10 1.58
C ASP A 254 -2.42 17.09 2.59
N SER A 255 -2.78 18.38 2.46
CA SER A 255 -2.39 19.40 3.44
C SER A 255 -3.35 19.36 4.62
N VAL A 256 -2.84 18.95 5.78
CA VAL A 256 -3.31 19.40 7.08
C VAL A 256 -2.08 19.75 7.94
N ASP A 257 -2.09 20.99 8.41
CA ASP A 257 -1.08 21.75 9.16
C ASP A 257 -0.01 21.00 10.00
N GLY A 258 1.25 21.46 9.82
CA GLY A 258 2.13 21.81 10.95
C GLY A 258 3.29 20.86 11.31
N LEU A 259 4.53 21.32 11.01
CA LEU A 259 5.89 20.91 11.46
C LEU A 259 6.73 20.10 10.45
N PRO A 260 8.07 20.33 10.40
CA PRO A 260 8.89 20.04 9.23
C PRO A 260 9.17 18.54 9.12
N GLN A 261 8.65 17.91 8.07
CA GLN A 261 8.90 16.52 7.75
C GLN A 261 10.06 16.43 6.75
N THR A 262 11.09 15.66 7.09
CA THR A 262 12.07 15.17 6.12
C THR A 262 11.36 14.15 5.24
N ASP A 263 10.82 14.63 4.12
CA ASP A 263 9.89 13.92 3.24
C ASP A 263 10.56 12.77 2.46
N THR A 264 10.54 11.57 3.03
CA THR A 264 10.28 10.36 2.26
C THR A 264 8.81 9.99 2.49
N THR A 265 7.91 10.57 1.69
CA THR A 265 6.46 10.36 1.79
C THR A 265 6.09 8.93 1.41
N ILE A 266 6.06 8.05 2.41
CA ILE A 266 5.52 6.68 2.32
C ILE A 266 4.00 6.80 2.23
N GLU A 267 3.43 6.34 1.12
CA GLU A 267 1.98 6.40 0.89
C GLU A 267 1.25 5.18 1.46
N GLY A 268 1.91 4.02 1.46
CA GLY A 268 1.35 2.79 2.01
C GLY A 268 2.41 1.74 2.33
N THR A 269 1.98 0.68 3.02
CA THR A 269 2.83 -0.45 3.42
C THR A 269 2.15 -1.79 3.15
N ILE A 270 2.94 -2.80 2.80
CA ILE A 270 2.50 -4.19 2.56
C ILE A 270 3.29 -5.11 3.49
N ASN A 271 2.62 -6.06 4.15
CA ASN A 271 3.30 -7.04 4.97
C ASN A 271 4.18 -7.95 4.08
N LEU A 272 5.49 -7.96 4.34
CA LEU A 272 6.47 -8.70 3.53
C LEU A 272 6.96 -9.98 4.23
N SER A 273 6.94 -10.00 5.57
CA SER A 273 7.26 -11.19 6.38
C SER A 273 6.08 -11.60 7.26
N LYS A 274 6.10 -12.85 7.73
CA LYS A 274 5.29 -13.25 8.88
C LYS A 274 5.76 -12.49 10.13
N PRO A 275 4.84 -12.16 11.05
CA PRO A 275 5.21 -11.58 12.32
C PRO A 275 5.95 -12.57 13.20
N VAL A 276 6.96 -12.08 13.91
CA VAL A 276 7.76 -12.81 14.88
C VAL A 276 7.51 -12.21 16.26
N LYS A 277 7.19 -13.06 17.23
CA LYS A 277 6.97 -12.62 18.61
C LYS A 277 8.26 -12.70 19.39
N VAL A 278 8.65 -11.62 20.04
CA VAL A 278 9.86 -11.54 20.84
C VAL A 278 9.45 -11.32 22.29
N TYR A 279 9.89 -12.21 23.18
CA TYR A 279 9.64 -12.07 24.59
C TYR A 279 10.72 -11.21 25.24
N LEU A 280 10.31 -10.13 25.88
CA LEU A 280 11.17 -9.14 26.51
C LEU A 280 11.03 -9.25 28.01
N MET A 281 12.15 -9.22 28.73
CA MET A 281 12.15 -9.31 30.18
C MET A 281 13.03 -8.24 30.83
N PRO A 282 12.45 -7.32 31.64
CA PRO A 282 13.25 -6.37 32.38
C PRO A 282 14.11 -7.08 33.44
N LYS A 283 15.39 -6.72 33.53
CA LYS A 283 16.26 -7.08 34.63
C LYS A 283 15.94 -6.15 35.81
N PRO A 284 15.74 -6.68 37.02
CA PRO A 284 15.63 -5.84 38.20
C PRO A 284 16.91 -5.02 38.35
N ALA A 285 16.78 -3.72 38.63
CA ALA A 285 17.92 -2.88 38.96
C ALA A 285 18.63 -3.51 40.18
N ARG A 286 19.93 -3.77 40.04
CA ARG A 286 20.76 -4.17 41.20
C ARG A 286 20.69 -3.02 42.21
N ARG A 287 20.08 -3.29 43.37
CA ARG A 287 20.13 -2.42 44.55
C ARG A 287 21.55 -2.37 45.11
#